data_AF-A0A4U1C1N1-F1
#
_entry.id   AF-A0A4U1C1N1-F1
#
_cell.length_a   1.000
_cell.length_b   1.000
_cell.length_c   1.000
_cell.angle_alpha   90.00
_cell.angle_beta   90.00
_cell.angle_gamma   90.00
#
_symmetry.space_group_name_H-M   'P 1'
#
loop_
_entity.id
_entity.type
_entity.pdbx_description
1 polymer ?
#
loop_
_entity_poly.entity_id
_entity_poly.type
_entity_poly.pdbx_seq_one_letter_code
_entity_poly.pdbx_strand_id
1 'polypeptide(L)'
;MKRKGCLIPLVIGILLIILLIYGIFTSFDPVYSSTKIKQKIGGVLICNTIYNADHHTWQYDVNYKYQASNDSVYEIGQGTYYSREWNQDEQLIKYGKWIILKTGNWAGSDKIIVGNLKSKEWTEYKFTPENIEKSNIWTSSQTHSLLNYCCAESYITKINNGEIIVQYKFRIDENNTDLMGTRNIKYQIDTASGDPNMTGITVDK
;
A
#
# COMPACT_ATOMS: atom_id res chain seq x y z
N MET A 1 -31.59 -0.90 -61.18
CA MET A 1 -30.85 -1.77 -60.23
C MET A 1 -30.62 -1.02 -58.92
N LYS A 2 -31.49 -1.21 -57.91
CA LYS A 2 -31.35 -0.50 -56.62
C LYS A 2 -30.26 -1.19 -55.79
N ARG A 3 -29.12 -0.52 -55.55
CA ARG A 3 -28.07 -0.97 -54.63
C ARG A 3 -28.60 -1.02 -53.18
N LYS A 4 -29.32 -2.08 -52.82
CA LYS A 4 -29.78 -2.36 -51.45
C LYS A 4 -28.67 -3.05 -50.61
N GLY A 5 -27.43 -2.58 -50.71
CA GLY A 5 -26.27 -3.21 -50.08
C GLY A 5 -25.55 -2.39 -49.00
N CYS A 6 -25.93 -1.13 -48.78
CA CYS A 6 -25.11 -0.19 -47.98
C CYS A 6 -25.65 0.09 -46.56
N LEU A 7 -26.93 -0.18 -46.29
CA LEU A 7 -27.57 0.16 -45.00
C LEU A 7 -27.23 -0.81 -43.87
N ILE A 8 -27.17 -2.11 -44.16
CA ILE A 8 -26.84 -3.16 -43.18
C ILE A 8 -25.41 -3.00 -42.62
N PRO A 9 -24.35 -2.86 -43.45
CA PRO A 9 -23.00 -2.66 -42.91
C PRO A 9 -22.86 -1.33 -42.15
N LEU A 10 -23.61 -0.30 -42.51
CA LEU A 10 -23.59 0.99 -41.82
C LEU A 10 -24.25 0.92 -40.43
N VAL A 11 -25.37 0.22 -40.30
CA VAL A 11 -26.01 -0.03 -39.00
C VAL A 11 -25.12 -0.89 -38.09
N ILE A 12 -24.50 -1.94 -38.63
CA ILE A 12 -23.55 -2.77 -37.88
C ILE A 12 -22.34 -1.93 -37.43
N GLY A 13 -21.80 -1.08 -38.32
CA GLY A 13 -20.70 -0.18 -37.99
C GLY A 13 -21.04 0.78 -36.85
N ILE A 14 -22.23 1.41 -36.89
CA ILE A 14 -22.70 2.29 -35.81
C ILE A 14 -22.86 1.52 -34.50
N LEU A 15 -23.41 0.30 -34.54
CA LEU A 15 -23.64 -0.52 -33.35
C LEU A 15 -22.31 -0.96 -32.71
N LEU A 16 -21.31 -1.30 -33.52
CA LEU A 16 -19.95 -1.59 -33.04
C LEU A 16 -19.29 -0.35 -32.42
N ILE A 17 -19.47 0.84 -33.00
CA ILE A 17 -18.96 2.10 -32.43
C ILE A 17 -19.62 2.38 -31.08
N ILE A 18 -20.94 2.21 -30.95
CA ILE A 18 -21.65 2.40 -29.68
C ILE A 18 -21.15 1.41 -28.62
N LEU A 19 -20.99 0.13 -28.97
CA LEU A 19 -20.46 -0.88 -28.05
C LEU A 19 -19.01 -0.59 -27.64
N LEU A 20 -18.18 -0.11 -28.57
CA LEU A 20 -16.81 0.30 -28.29
C LEU A 20 -16.77 1.48 -27.32
N ILE A 21 -17.57 2.53 -27.58
CA ILE A 21 -17.66 3.72 -26.73
C ILE A 21 -18.15 3.32 -25.33
N TYR A 22 -19.20 2.50 -25.25
CA TYR A 22 -19.73 1.99 -23.98
C TYR A 22 -18.70 1.16 -23.21
N GLY A 23 -17.96 0.30 -23.91
CA GLY A 23 -16.88 -0.49 -23.31
C GLY A 23 -15.76 0.38 -22.75
N ILE A 24 -15.35 1.43 -23.47
CA ILE A 24 -14.33 2.38 -23.00
C ILE A 24 -14.80 3.10 -21.73
N PHE A 25 -16.06 3.57 -21.69
CA PHE A 25 -16.59 4.28 -20.53
C PHE A 25 -16.70 3.39 -19.28
N THR A 26 -17.07 2.12 -19.43
CA THR A 26 -17.23 1.20 -18.29
C THR A 26 -15.93 0.53 -17.84
N SER A 27 -14.88 0.52 -18.69
CA SER A 27 -13.59 -0.10 -18.36
C SER A 27 -12.82 0.61 -17.24
N PHE A 28 -13.18 1.85 -16.91
CA PHE A 28 -12.56 2.66 -15.86
C PHE A 28 -13.46 2.88 -14.63
N ASP A 29 -14.61 2.20 -14.58
CA ASP A 29 -15.48 2.27 -13.40
C ASP A 29 -14.81 1.57 -12.20
N PRO A 30 -14.97 2.11 -10.98
CA PRO A 30 -14.44 1.50 -9.77
C PRO A 30 -15.04 0.11 -9.54
N VAL A 31 -14.18 -0.86 -9.24
CA VAL A 31 -14.58 -2.23 -8.89
C VAL A 31 -14.52 -2.41 -7.39
N TYR A 32 -15.67 -2.72 -6.78
CA TYR A 32 -15.80 -2.92 -5.35
C TYR A 32 -15.73 -4.41 -5.01
N SER A 33 -15.00 -4.77 -3.96
CA SER A 33 -14.96 -6.14 -3.46
C SER A 33 -14.84 -6.18 -1.94
N SER A 34 -15.15 -7.32 -1.34
CA SER A 34 -14.97 -7.54 0.11
C SER A 34 -14.39 -8.93 0.35
N THR A 35 -13.33 -8.99 1.13
CA THR A 35 -12.63 -10.23 1.48
C THR A 35 -12.58 -10.37 2.99
N LYS A 36 -12.73 -11.60 3.47
CA LYS A 36 -12.62 -11.94 4.89
C LYS A 36 -11.44 -12.87 5.10
N ILE A 37 -10.45 -12.41 5.84
CA ILE A 37 -9.19 -13.11 6.09
C ILE A 37 -9.16 -13.58 7.54
N LYS A 38 -9.16 -14.90 7.75
CA LYS A 38 -9.02 -15.47 9.10
C LYS A 38 -7.63 -15.12 9.66
N GLN A 39 -7.61 -14.62 10.89
CA GLN A 39 -6.39 -14.09 11.50
C GLN A 39 -5.73 -15.12 12.42
N LYS A 40 -4.40 -15.20 12.37
CA LYS A 40 -3.61 -16.06 13.28
C LYS A 40 -3.79 -15.69 14.76
N ILE A 41 -4.06 -14.43 15.05
CA ILE A 41 -4.34 -13.94 16.40
C ILE A 41 -5.78 -14.24 16.89
N GLY A 42 -6.56 -14.95 16.09
CA GLY A 42 -8.00 -15.16 16.29
C GLY A 42 -8.83 -14.08 15.57
N GLY A 43 -10.12 -14.36 15.37
CA GLY A 43 -11.02 -13.43 14.68
C GLY A 43 -10.83 -13.38 13.16
N VAL A 44 -11.36 -12.32 12.54
CA VAL A 44 -11.41 -12.12 11.08
C VAL A 44 -11.07 -10.67 10.75
N LEU A 45 -10.16 -10.48 9.81
CA LEU A 45 -9.90 -9.19 9.17
C LEU A 45 -10.84 -9.08 7.96
N ILE A 46 -11.67 -8.05 7.95
CA ILE A 46 -12.61 -7.74 6.88
C ILE A 46 -12.00 -6.59 6.07
N CYS A 47 -11.75 -6.84 4.80
CA CYS A 47 -11.09 -5.92 3.89
C CYS A 47 -12.08 -5.54 2.78
N ASN A 48 -12.53 -4.29 2.79
CA ASN A 48 -13.38 -3.76 1.72
C ASN A 48 -12.50 -2.99 0.75
N THR A 49 -12.48 -3.41 -0.51
CA THR A 49 -11.59 -2.85 -1.52
C THR A 49 -12.34 -2.05 -2.56
N ILE A 50 -11.67 -1.02 -3.06
CA ILE A 50 -12.02 -0.29 -4.27
C ILE A 50 -10.82 -0.39 -5.19
N TYR A 51 -10.98 -1.05 -6.33
CA TYR A 51 -10.00 -1.03 -7.40
C TYR A 51 -10.37 0.08 -8.38
N ASN A 52 -9.44 1.00 -8.60
CA ASN A 52 -9.57 2.06 -9.58
C ASN A 52 -8.45 1.91 -10.61
N ALA A 53 -8.77 2.11 -11.88
CA ALA A 53 -7.78 2.16 -12.95
C ALA A 53 -8.08 3.36 -13.85
N ASP A 54 -7.03 3.98 -14.37
CA ASP A 54 -7.10 4.96 -15.45
C ASP A 54 -6.03 4.65 -16.51
N HIS A 55 -5.86 5.54 -17.49
CA HIS A 55 -4.89 5.37 -18.57
C HIS A 55 -3.42 5.40 -18.11
N HIS A 56 -3.13 5.93 -16.93
CA HIS A 56 -1.79 6.13 -16.39
C HIS A 56 -1.43 5.11 -15.31
N THR A 57 -2.37 4.73 -14.46
CA THR A 57 -2.12 3.88 -13.30
C THR A 57 -3.36 3.13 -12.83
N TRP A 58 -3.16 2.25 -11.87
CA TRP A 58 -4.22 1.57 -11.15
C TRP A 58 -3.87 1.55 -9.66
N GLN A 59 -4.90 1.50 -8.82
CA GLN A 59 -4.75 1.47 -7.38
C GLN A 59 -5.81 0.59 -6.72
N TYR A 60 -5.42 -0.05 -5.62
CA TYR A 60 -6.37 -0.58 -4.64
C TYR A 60 -6.41 0.33 -3.43
N ASP A 61 -7.62 0.75 -3.04
CA ASP A 61 -7.90 1.30 -1.72
C ASP A 61 -8.58 0.23 -0.87
N VAL A 62 -8.04 -0.05 0.31
CA VAL A 62 -8.49 -1.11 1.19
C VAL A 62 -8.87 -0.51 2.54
N ASN A 63 -10.13 -0.67 2.94
CA ASN A 63 -10.62 -0.30 4.26
C ASN A 63 -10.68 -1.55 5.15
N TYR A 64 -10.01 -1.48 6.30
CA TYR A 64 -9.80 -2.61 7.19
C TYR A 64 -10.67 -2.50 8.45
N LYS A 65 -11.38 -3.58 8.73
CA LYS A 65 -12.05 -3.82 10.01
C LYS A 65 -11.60 -5.13 10.60
N TYR A 66 -11.52 -5.22 11.92
CA TYR A 66 -11.23 -6.46 12.61
C TYR A 66 -12.41 -6.87 13.48
N GLN A 67 -12.94 -8.07 13.22
CA GLN A 67 -13.92 -8.74 14.06
C GLN A 67 -13.17 -9.71 14.98
N ALA A 68 -13.11 -9.38 16.27
CA ALA A 68 -12.50 -10.23 17.28
C ALA A 68 -13.37 -11.47 17.57
N SER A 69 -12.82 -12.47 18.25
CA SER A 69 -13.52 -13.72 18.57
C SER A 69 -14.73 -13.57 19.50
N ASN A 70 -14.89 -12.42 20.14
CA ASN A 70 -16.05 -12.05 20.94
C ASN A 70 -17.08 -11.22 20.14
N ASP A 71 -16.98 -11.24 18.81
CA ASP A 71 -17.78 -10.48 17.85
C ASP A 71 -17.68 -8.95 17.96
N SER A 72 -16.75 -8.41 18.77
CA SER A 72 -16.45 -6.99 18.75
C SER A 72 -15.78 -6.59 17.44
N VAL A 73 -16.30 -5.53 16.81
CA VAL A 73 -15.75 -4.99 15.56
C VAL A 73 -14.96 -3.71 15.84
N TYR A 74 -13.77 -3.64 15.24
CA TYR A 74 -12.84 -2.52 15.34
C TYR A 74 -12.57 -1.97 13.94
N GLU A 75 -12.81 -0.69 13.73
CA GLU A 75 -12.34 0.02 12.54
C GLU A 75 -10.83 0.25 12.70
N ILE A 76 -10.01 -0.28 11.79
CA ILE A 76 -8.54 -0.19 11.89
C ILE A 76 -8.04 1.05 11.14
N GLY A 77 -8.51 1.23 9.92
CA GLY A 77 -8.03 2.29 9.02
C GLY A 77 -7.97 1.82 7.58
N GLN A 78 -7.15 2.49 6.78
CA GLN A 78 -7.12 2.28 5.33
C GLN A 78 -5.70 2.09 4.81
N GLY A 79 -5.55 1.39 3.71
CA GLY A 79 -4.30 1.27 2.97
C GLY A 79 -4.51 1.46 1.48
N THR A 80 -3.46 1.90 0.79
CA THR A 80 -3.50 2.14 -0.66
C THR A 80 -2.33 1.45 -1.35
N TYR A 81 -2.58 0.88 -2.52
CA TYR A 81 -1.60 0.13 -3.30
C TYR A 81 -1.58 0.67 -4.72
N TYR A 82 -0.69 1.61 -4.98
CA TYR A 82 -0.50 2.19 -6.31
C TYR A 82 0.37 1.27 -7.17
N SER A 83 -0.14 0.95 -8.37
CA SER A 83 0.54 0.16 -9.40
C SER A 83 1.09 -1.19 -8.88
N ARG A 84 0.49 -1.73 -7.82
CA ARG A 84 0.90 -3.00 -7.21
C ARG A 84 -0.29 -3.71 -6.58
N GLU A 85 -0.24 -5.03 -6.58
CA GLU A 85 -1.35 -5.84 -6.09
C GLU A 85 -1.49 -5.69 -4.58
N TRP A 86 -2.74 -5.64 -4.12
CA TRP A 86 -3.04 -5.80 -2.71
C TRP A 86 -3.02 -7.30 -2.35
N ASN A 87 -2.24 -7.64 -1.33
CA ASN A 87 -2.12 -9.01 -0.87
C ASN A 87 -3.34 -9.44 -0.03
N GLN A 88 -4.11 -10.40 -0.54
CA GLN A 88 -5.35 -10.88 0.09
C GLN A 88 -5.14 -11.88 1.23
N ASP A 89 -3.92 -12.00 1.77
CA ASP A 89 -3.60 -12.87 2.91
C ASP A 89 -3.11 -12.13 4.17
N GLU A 90 -3.19 -10.79 4.17
CA GLU A 90 -2.67 -9.92 5.23
C GLU A 90 -3.05 -10.36 6.66
N GLN A 91 -2.04 -10.35 7.53
CA GLN A 91 -2.15 -10.79 8.93
C GLN A 91 -1.85 -9.65 9.89
N LEU A 92 -2.72 -9.50 10.89
CA LEU A 92 -2.50 -8.72 12.09
C LEU A 92 -1.43 -9.40 12.95
N ILE A 93 -0.47 -8.60 13.41
CA ILE A 93 0.65 -9.05 14.24
C ILE A 93 0.41 -8.54 15.65
N LYS A 94 0.40 -9.45 16.62
CA LYS A 94 0.30 -9.09 18.04
C LYS A 94 1.68 -8.93 18.64
N TYR A 95 1.93 -7.79 19.27
CA TYR A 95 3.15 -7.52 20.03
C TYR A 95 2.80 -6.88 21.38
N GLY A 96 2.83 -7.68 22.44
CA GLY A 96 2.34 -7.26 23.76
C GLY A 96 0.86 -6.86 23.72
N LYS A 97 0.56 -5.60 24.06
CA LYS A 97 -0.78 -5.00 24.01
C LYS A 97 -1.14 -4.42 22.63
N TRP A 98 -0.18 -4.34 21.72
CA TRP A 98 -0.33 -3.71 20.42
C TRP A 98 -0.71 -4.72 19.34
N ILE A 99 -1.57 -4.27 18.43
CA ILE A 99 -1.93 -4.95 17.20
C ILE A 99 -1.38 -4.12 16.05
N ILE A 100 -0.64 -4.74 15.14
CA ILE A 100 0.06 -4.08 14.04
C ILE A 100 -0.49 -4.66 12.74
N LEU A 101 -0.95 -3.79 11.85
CA LEU A 101 -1.28 -4.13 10.47
C LEU A 101 -0.23 -3.49 9.54
N LYS A 102 0.50 -4.31 8.78
CA LYS A 102 1.24 -3.83 7.60
C LYS A 102 0.24 -3.56 6.49
N THR A 103 0.34 -2.40 5.84
CA THR A 103 -0.49 -2.08 4.68
C THR A 103 0.22 -1.08 3.76
N GLY A 104 -0.34 -0.86 2.58
CA GLY A 104 0.19 0.10 1.63
C GLY A 104 -0.11 1.56 1.99
N ASN A 105 0.76 2.46 1.52
CA ASN A 105 0.62 3.90 1.64
C ASN A 105 0.57 4.56 0.24
N TRP A 106 0.91 5.84 0.14
CA TRP A 106 1.14 6.51 -1.14
C TRP A 106 2.20 5.80 -1.99
N ALA A 107 2.16 6.05 -3.30
CA ALA A 107 3.03 5.45 -4.31
C ALA A 107 4.48 5.32 -3.83
N GLY A 108 5.05 4.13 -4.00
CA GLY A 108 6.42 3.83 -3.60
C GLY A 108 6.62 3.56 -2.11
N SER A 109 5.58 3.49 -1.26
CA SER A 109 5.81 3.30 0.18
C SER A 109 4.80 2.39 0.90
N ASP A 110 5.24 1.80 2.00
CA ASP A 110 4.41 1.10 2.97
C ASP A 110 4.19 1.93 4.24
N LYS A 111 3.16 1.56 4.99
CA LYS A 111 2.91 2.03 6.36
C LYS A 111 2.55 0.87 7.27
N ILE A 112 2.50 1.15 8.56
CA ILE A 112 1.79 0.31 9.53
C ILE A 112 0.66 1.10 10.17
N ILE A 113 -0.37 0.36 10.59
CA ILE A 113 -1.39 0.86 11.49
C ILE A 113 -1.22 0.10 12.81
N VAL A 114 -0.95 0.81 13.89
CA VAL A 114 -0.77 0.23 15.23
C VAL A 114 -1.94 0.65 16.09
N GLY A 115 -2.53 -0.28 16.82
CA GLY A 115 -3.61 0.04 17.74
C GLY A 115 -3.72 -0.92 18.91
N ASN A 116 -4.64 -0.60 19.80
CA ASN A 116 -4.90 -1.37 21.01
C ASN A 116 -6.39 -1.66 21.13
N LEU A 117 -6.75 -2.94 21.19
CA LEU A 117 -8.15 -3.37 21.25
C LEU A 117 -8.90 -2.89 22.51
N LYS A 118 -8.19 -2.51 23.57
CA LYS A 118 -8.79 -1.94 24.79
C LYS A 118 -9.15 -0.47 24.61
N SER A 119 -8.23 0.36 24.11
CA SER A 119 -8.49 1.79 23.90
C SER A 119 -9.28 2.06 22.62
N LYS A 120 -9.25 1.14 21.64
CA LYS A 120 -9.82 1.29 20.28
C LYS A 120 -9.16 2.39 19.46
N GLU A 121 -8.01 2.89 19.92
CA GLU A 121 -7.23 3.88 19.20
C GLU A 121 -6.28 3.19 18.23
N TRP A 122 -6.18 3.77 17.03
CA TRP A 122 -5.31 3.32 15.95
C TRP A 122 -4.52 4.51 15.43
N THR A 123 -3.25 4.30 15.14
CA THR A 123 -2.33 5.32 14.67
C THR A 123 -1.55 4.79 13.47
N GLU A 124 -1.43 5.62 12.44
CA GLU A 124 -0.69 5.28 11.23
C GLU A 124 0.74 5.79 11.30
N TYR A 125 1.70 4.95 10.92
CA TYR A 125 3.09 5.32 10.79
C TYR A 125 3.55 5.01 9.37
N LYS A 126 3.83 6.08 8.63
CA LYS A 126 4.20 6.02 7.22
C LYS A 126 5.72 5.98 7.09
N PHE A 127 6.24 4.99 6.37
CA PHE A 127 7.68 4.87 6.13
C PHE A 127 8.04 5.57 4.82
N THR A 128 7.68 6.84 4.63
CA THR A 128 8.02 7.57 3.40
C THR A 128 9.50 7.99 3.39
N PRO A 129 10.08 8.25 2.21
CA PRO A 129 11.41 8.84 2.08
C PRO A 129 11.64 10.03 3.03
N GLU A 130 10.69 10.97 3.09
CA GLU A 130 10.80 12.18 3.92
C GLU A 130 10.85 11.85 5.41
N ASN A 131 10.05 10.87 5.86
CA ASN A 131 10.03 10.45 7.26
C ASN A 131 11.31 9.68 7.64
N ILE A 132 11.86 8.88 6.73
CA ILE A 132 13.12 8.14 6.94
C ILE A 132 14.28 9.12 7.04
N GLU A 133 14.42 10.01 6.04
CA GLU A 133 15.58 10.88 5.90
C GLU A 133 15.61 12.03 6.93
N LYS A 134 14.45 12.41 7.49
CA LYS A 134 14.37 13.37 8.59
C LYS A 134 14.96 12.85 9.91
N SER A 135 15.12 11.53 10.06
CA SER A 135 15.61 10.96 11.31
C SER A 135 17.08 11.32 11.60
N ASN A 136 17.41 11.52 12.88
CA ASN A 136 18.79 11.80 13.29
C ASN A 136 19.74 10.63 12.94
N ILE A 137 19.24 9.39 12.96
CA ILE A 137 20.03 8.20 12.62
C ILE A 137 20.40 8.20 11.13
N TRP A 138 19.46 8.57 10.25
CA TRP A 138 19.75 8.74 8.83
C TRP A 138 20.79 9.83 8.60
N THR A 139 20.56 11.02 9.13
CA THR A 139 21.48 12.16 8.99
C THR A 139 22.88 11.82 9.50
N SER A 140 22.98 11.08 10.60
CA SER A 140 24.26 10.65 11.18
C SER A 140 24.99 9.58 10.35
N SER A 141 24.28 8.86 9.49
CA SER A 141 24.88 7.84 8.60
C SER A 141 25.67 8.45 7.44
N GLN A 142 25.53 9.76 7.20
CA GLN A 142 26.13 10.47 6.07
C GLN A 142 25.82 9.81 4.71
N THR A 143 24.65 9.18 4.59
CA THR A 143 24.20 8.60 3.33
C THR A 143 23.90 9.71 2.34
N HIS A 144 24.53 9.65 1.16
CA HIS A 144 24.20 10.54 0.05
C HIS A 144 22.91 10.05 -0.62
N SER A 145 21.84 10.83 -0.50
CA SER A 145 20.54 10.60 -1.13
C SER A 145 20.05 11.88 -1.79
N LEU A 146 19.31 11.73 -2.90
CA LEU A 146 18.64 12.81 -3.60
C LEU A 146 17.13 12.69 -3.40
N LEU A 147 16.65 13.10 -2.22
CA LEU A 147 15.26 12.93 -1.76
C LEU A 147 14.20 13.45 -2.76
N ASN A 148 14.49 14.56 -3.44
CA ASN A 148 13.55 15.20 -4.37
C ASN A 148 13.53 14.57 -5.77
N TYR A 149 14.31 13.52 -5.99
CA TYR A 149 14.39 12.86 -7.29
C TYR A 149 13.61 11.55 -7.28
N CYS A 150 12.84 11.33 -8.34
CA CYS A 150 12.21 10.03 -8.58
C CYS A 150 13.30 8.94 -8.71
N CYS A 151 13.07 7.69 -8.32
CA CYS A 151 11.81 7.12 -7.81
C CYS A 151 12.12 6.35 -6.53
N ALA A 152 12.13 7.07 -5.40
CA ALA A 152 12.43 6.48 -4.12
C ALA A 152 11.32 5.51 -3.69
N GLU A 153 11.72 4.37 -3.12
CA GLU A 153 10.81 3.29 -2.72
C GLU A 153 11.15 2.82 -1.31
N SER A 154 10.13 2.63 -0.47
CA SER A 154 10.29 2.25 0.93
C SER A 154 9.25 1.20 1.34
N TYR A 155 9.65 -0.08 1.26
CA TYR A 155 8.76 -1.20 1.50
C TYR A 155 9.15 -1.98 2.75
N ILE A 156 8.14 -2.39 3.53
CA ILE A 156 8.36 -3.21 4.71
C ILE A 156 8.66 -4.63 4.24
N THR A 157 9.86 -5.12 4.49
CA THR A 157 10.25 -6.50 4.11
C THR A 157 9.95 -7.50 5.22
N LYS A 158 9.94 -7.06 6.48
CA LYS A 158 9.71 -7.94 7.63
C LYS A 158 9.14 -7.18 8.81
N ILE A 159 8.23 -7.85 9.54
CA ILE A 159 7.82 -7.46 10.90
C ILE A 159 7.90 -8.70 11.77
N ASN A 160 8.66 -8.65 12.87
CA ASN A 160 8.75 -9.76 13.81
C ASN A 160 9.10 -9.25 15.21
N ASN A 161 8.36 -9.68 16.23
CA ASN A 161 8.62 -9.31 17.63
C ASN A 161 8.82 -7.80 17.87
N GLY A 162 8.01 -6.98 17.19
CA GLY A 162 8.08 -5.51 17.26
C GLY A 162 9.22 -4.88 16.46
N GLU A 163 10.16 -5.66 15.94
CA GLU A 163 11.14 -5.19 14.95
C GLU A 163 10.47 -5.08 13.58
N ILE A 164 10.71 -3.98 12.89
CA ILE A 164 10.24 -3.72 11.53
C ILE A 164 11.46 -3.39 10.67
N ILE A 165 11.59 -4.09 9.55
CA ILE A 165 12.63 -3.85 8.56
C ILE A 165 11.97 -3.22 7.33
N VAL A 166 12.45 -2.02 6.98
CA VAL A 166 12.05 -1.30 5.77
C VAL A 166 13.24 -1.27 4.84
N GLN A 167 13.09 -1.82 3.63
CA GLN A 167 14.07 -1.62 2.58
C GLN A 167 13.75 -0.28 1.91
N TYR A 168 14.73 0.62 1.96
CA TYR A 168 14.65 1.95 1.37
C TYR A 168 15.63 2.08 0.21
N LYS A 169 15.08 2.33 -0.98
CA LYS A 169 15.80 2.54 -2.23
C LYS A 169 15.66 4.01 -2.63
N PHE A 170 16.77 4.66 -2.96
CA PHE A 170 16.83 6.10 -3.19
C PHE A 170 17.82 6.46 -4.28
N ARG A 171 17.62 7.65 -4.88
CA ARG A 171 18.49 8.19 -5.92
C ARG A 171 19.84 8.64 -5.33
N ILE A 172 20.94 8.35 -6.04
CA ILE A 172 22.31 8.76 -5.64
C ILE A 172 23.05 9.57 -6.70
N ASP A 173 22.45 9.78 -7.87
CA ASP A 173 23.03 10.55 -8.98
C ASP A 173 21.94 11.38 -9.66
N GLU A 174 22.20 12.64 -10.00
CA GLU A 174 21.18 13.52 -10.58
C GLU A 174 20.85 13.20 -12.05
N ASN A 175 21.81 12.61 -12.78
CA ASN A 175 21.75 12.46 -14.23
C ASN A 175 21.43 11.02 -14.65
N ASN A 176 21.87 10.02 -13.89
CA ASN A 176 21.67 8.62 -14.19
C ASN A 176 20.54 8.02 -13.35
N THR A 177 19.39 7.81 -13.99
CA THR A 177 18.19 7.27 -13.35
C THR A 177 18.25 5.79 -12.99
N ASP A 178 19.34 5.10 -13.31
CA ASP A 178 19.55 3.70 -12.93
C ASP A 178 20.44 3.56 -11.70
N LEU A 179 21.21 4.60 -11.36
CA LEU A 179 22.04 4.62 -10.16
C LEU A 179 21.18 4.89 -8.92
N MET A 180 21.00 3.84 -8.13
CA MET A 180 20.19 3.83 -6.92
C MET A 180 21.01 3.26 -5.75
N GLY A 181 20.85 3.86 -4.58
CA GLY A 181 21.29 3.32 -3.32
C GLY A 181 20.18 2.48 -2.67
N THR A 182 20.57 1.51 -1.83
CA THR A 182 19.62 0.74 -1.02
C THR A 182 20.14 0.61 0.40
N ARG A 183 19.22 0.73 1.37
CA ARG A 183 19.49 0.57 2.81
C ARG A 183 18.34 -0.19 3.45
N ASN A 184 18.65 -1.02 4.43
CA ASN A 184 17.67 -1.58 5.34
C ASN A 184 17.61 -0.71 6.59
N ILE A 185 16.45 -0.12 6.82
CA ILE A 185 16.13 0.71 7.98
C ILE A 185 15.44 -0.17 9.01
N LYS A 186 15.97 -0.17 10.23
CA LYS A 186 15.42 -0.93 11.35
C LYS A 186 14.62 -0.01 12.25
N TYR A 187 13.41 -0.44 12.59
CA TYR A 187 12.58 0.18 13.60
C TYR A 187 12.22 -0.83 14.69
N GLN A 188 11.98 -0.33 15.90
CA GLN A 188 11.46 -1.11 17.01
C GLN A 188 10.22 -0.42 17.56
N ILE A 189 9.13 -1.19 17.73
CA ILE A 189 7.92 -0.72 18.40
C ILE A 189 8.22 -0.52 19.89
N ASP A 190 7.98 0.69 20.37
CA ASP A 190 7.99 1.01 21.79
C ASP A 190 6.83 0.29 22.50
N THR A 191 7.14 -0.49 23.52
CA THR A 191 6.13 -1.30 24.21
C THR A 191 5.15 -0.46 25.04
N ALA A 192 5.55 0.74 25.46
CA ALA A 192 4.73 1.64 26.25
C ALA A 192 3.79 2.48 25.36
N SER A 193 4.29 3.08 24.28
CA SER A 193 3.54 4.00 23.41
C SER A 193 3.00 3.37 22.11
N GLY A 194 3.63 2.30 21.61
CA GLY A 194 3.26 1.67 20.34
C GLY A 194 3.94 2.29 19.12
N ASP A 195 4.71 3.37 19.32
CA ASP A 195 5.40 4.07 18.24
C ASP A 195 6.59 3.24 17.71
N PRO A 196 6.76 3.12 16.38
CA PRO A 196 7.98 2.59 15.79
C PRO A 196 9.09 3.63 15.85
N ASN A 197 10.17 3.33 16.59
CA ASN A 197 11.36 4.18 16.65
C ASN A 197 12.46 3.61 15.78
N MET A 198 13.11 4.44 14.96
CA MET A 198 14.27 4.00 14.19
C MET A 198 15.40 3.63 15.15
N THR A 199 16.03 2.48 14.94
CA THR A 199 17.11 1.97 15.80
C THR A 199 18.42 1.75 15.05
N GLY A 200 18.39 1.69 13.71
CA GLY A 200 19.63 1.55 12.94
C GLY A 200 19.41 1.45 11.43
N ILE A 201 20.53 1.52 10.72
CA ILE A 201 20.61 1.43 9.26
C ILE A 201 21.67 0.40 8.91
N THR A 202 21.38 -0.46 7.94
CA THR A 202 22.33 -1.46 7.42
C THR A 202 22.35 -1.43 5.91
N VAL A 203 23.49 -1.80 5.33
CA VAL A 203 23.65 -1.93 3.87
C VAL A 203 23.37 -3.38 3.50
N ASP A 204 22.57 -3.60 2.45
CA ASP A 204 22.46 -4.93 1.83
C ASP A 204 23.84 -5.30 1.28
N LYS A 205 24.42 -6.40 1.79
CA LYS A 205 25.70 -6.94 1.31
C LYS A 205 25.51 -7.76 0.06
#